data_AF-U1R082-F1
#
_entry.id   AF-U1R082-F1
#
_cell.length_a   1.000
_cell.length_b   1.000
_cell.length_c   1.000
_cell.angle_alpha   90.00
_cell.angle_beta   90.00
_cell.angle_gamma   90.00
#
_symmetry.space_group_name_H-M   'P 1'
#
loop_
_entity.id
_entity.type
_entity.pdbx_description
1 polymer ?
#
loop_
_entity_poly.entity_id
_entity_poly.type
_entity_poly.pdbx_seq_one_letter_code
_entity_poly.pdbx_strand_id
1 'polypeptide(L)'
;MGVIEDVYEELDAELSLEEFTDAVESKVKQMGGLADEETAAMLVAHEYDDQEVDCIADVEPGHDDVTFLAKVTRVEDLRTFERDEADREDGKVLNVEVADESGQITITMWDRMAEDAVENLQVGDVIDVAGRPKDGYNGLEVSVDDVDANPEGDVDVDILDEYRVEDLTMGVSDVTLVGELLDTDEVRTFDRDDGSEGRVANLSVGDETGRVRVTLWDERAPRAEELTPGETVEIVDGYVRERDGDLELHVGSRGAVEVVDEAVSYEPETEPIGQLELDETADIAGGVIETSEKRTFDRDDGSEGQVRNVRLKDDTGEIRVALWGDKADMSIDLADEIACTDVEIQEGWQDDLEASAGWRSTVTVLGDTTPDAETDGDQGGLGAFGDDETTEAAVAEATAGGVATTEQSATGAAEFTGTVVQAGDPVVLDDGTETRRVRTDEQLRLGEEVTVRGPETDGTIDADDVF
;
A
#
# COMPACT_ATOMS: atom_id res chain seq x y z
N MET A 1 38.90 18.32 41.66
CA MET A 1 37.46 18.11 41.65
C MET A 1 37.07 17.43 42.95
N GLY A 2 35.90 17.77 43.46
CA GLY A 2 35.18 16.89 44.38
C GLY A 2 34.61 15.69 43.61
N VAL A 3 34.40 14.57 44.29
CA VAL A 3 33.94 13.32 43.65
C VAL A 3 32.59 13.49 42.94
N ILE A 4 31.73 14.40 43.41
CA ILE A 4 30.46 14.76 42.78
C ILE A 4 30.69 15.51 41.44
N GLU A 5 31.68 16.41 41.39
CA GLU A 5 32.02 17.14 40.15
C GLU A 5 32.59 16.18 39.09
N ASP A 6 33.38 15.18 39.50
CA ASP A 6 33.94 14.19 38.58
C ASP A 6 32.85 13.30 37.95
N VAL A 7 31.84 12.88 38.73
CA VAL A 7 30.70 12.10 38.20
C VAL A 7 29.76 12.96 37.35
N TYR A 8 29.56 14.23 37.72
CA TYR A 8 28.75 15.17 36.94
C TYR A 8 29.38 15.51 35.58
N GLU A 9 30.71 15.57 35.48
CA GLU A 9 31.40 15.78 34.20
C GLU A 9 31.25 14.60 33.23
N GLU A 10 30.86 13.42 33.72
CA GLU A 10 30.57 12.22 32.93
C GLU A 10 29.07 12.06 32.59
N LEU A 11 28.20 12.89 33.17
CA LEU A 11 26.75 12.90 32.95
C LEU A 11 26.42 13.80 31.76
N ASP A 12 25.72 13.27 30.76
CA ASP A 12 25.25 14.03 29.57
C ASP A 12 23.82 14.58 29.79
N ALA A 13 23.56 15.18 30.96
CA ALA A 13 22.24 15.69 31.33
C ALA A 13 22.20 17.23 31.34
N GLU A 14 21.04 17.82 31.03
CA GLU A 14 20.81 19.28 31.09
C GLU A 14 20.65 19.84 32.53
N LEU A 15 20.94 19.03 33.55
CA LEU A 15 20.86 19.40 34.96
C LEU A 15 22.02 20.32 35.35
N SER A 16 21.79 21.36 36.16
CA SER A 16 22.90 22.15 36.69
C SER A 16 23.69 21.39 37.78
N LEU A 17 25.00 21.66 37.91
CA LEU A 17 25.83 21.05 38.97
C LEU A 17 25.26 21.27 40.38
N GLU A 18 24.56 22.40 40.60
CA GLU A 18 23.92 22.72 41.88
C GLU A 18 22.75 21.77 42.16
N GLU A 19 21.89 21.51 41.18
CA GLU A 19 20.77 20.57 41.28
C GLU A 19 21.23 19.12 41.41
N PHE A 20 22.27 18.73 40.67
CA PHE A 20 22.89 17.41 40.82
C PHE A 20 23.41 17.20 42.23
N THR A 21 24.11 18.19 42.78
CA THR A 21 24.66 18.12 44.14
C THR A 21 23.54 18.00 45.18
N ASP A 22 22.46 18.77 45.05
CA ASP A 22 21.32 18.72 45.96
C ASP A 22 20.60 17.34 45.90
N ALA A 23 20.49 16.76 44.70
CA ALA A 23 19.93 15.41 44.50
C ALA A 23 20.80 14.34 45.18
N VAL A 24 22.13 14.41 45.03
CA VAL A 24 23.08 13.52 45.71
C VAL A 24 22.98 13.63 47.23
N GLU A 25 22.92 14.85 47.78
CA GLU A 25 22.77 15.06 49.23
C GLU A 25 21.45 14.48 49.77
N SER A 26 20.36 14.65 49.02
CA SER A 26 19.06 14.05 49.35
C SER A 26 19.14 12.52 49.35
N LYS A 27 19.80 11.92 48.36
CA LYS A 27 20.00 10.48 48.24
C LYS A 27 20.82 9.89 49.38
N VAL A 28 21.92 10.54 49.76
CA VAL A 28 22.75 10.15 50.92
C VAL A 28 21.91 10.13 52.20
N LYS A 29 21.06 11.15 52.39
CA LYS A 29 20.17 11.26 53.55
C LYS A 29 19.08 10.19 53.54
N GLN A 30 18.50 9.89 52.38
CA GLN A 30 17.48 8.85 52.20
C GLN A 30 18.03 7.45 52.54
N MET A 31 19.28 7.18 52.15
CA MET A 31 19.96 5.92 52.45
C MET A 31 20.49 5.85 53.89
N GLY A 32 20.30 6.89 54.70
CA GLY A 32 20.62 6.87 56.13
C GLY A 32 22.10 6.58 56.42
N GLY A 33 23.00 6.95 55.50
CA GLY A 33 24.44 6.70 55.61
C GLY A 33 24.89 5.27 55.23
N LEU A 34 24.06 4.50 54.51
CA LEU A 34 24.43 3.20 53.95
C LEU A 34 25.30 3.30 52.68
N ALA A 35 25.22 4.44 51.97
CA ALA A 35 26.04 4.77 50.81
C ALA A 35 26.89 6.01 51.10
N ASP A 36 28.09 6.06 50.52
CA ASP A 36 28.93 7.25 50.51
C ASP A 36 28.52 8.21 49.37
N GLU A 37 29.02 9.44 49.41
CA GLU A 37 28.69 10.49 48.43
C GLU A 37 29.01 10.07 46.98
N GLU A 38 30.05 9.26 46.77
CA GLU A 38 30.41 8.69 45.47
C GLU A 38 29.37 7.69 44.96
N THR A 39 28.96 6.72 45.80
CA THR A 39 27.93 5.75 45.41
C THR A 39 26.58 6.41 45.23
N ALA A 40 26.25 7.42 46.04
CA ALA A 40 25.04 8.21 45.88
C ALA A 40 25.09 9.05 44.59
N ALA A 41 26.23 9.65 44.25
CA ALA A 41 26.44 10.36 42.98
C ALA A 41 26.29 9.43 41.78
N MET A 42 26.90 8.24 41.80
CA MET A 42 26.72 7.26 40.71
C MET A 42 25.29 6.72 40.60
N LEU A 43 24.57 6.57 41.71
CA LEU A 43 23.17 6.15 41.68
C LEU A 43 22.26 7.26 41.15
N VAL A 44 22.51 8.50 41.55
CA VAL A 44 21.76 9.66 41.02
C VAL A 44 22.09 9.87 39.55
N ALA A 45 23.37 9.76 39.16
CA ALA A 45 23.79 9.83 37.77
C ALA A 45 23.14 8.72 36.93
N HIS A 46 23.18 7.47 37.39
CA HIS A 46 22.52 6.36 36.69
C HIS A 46 21.00 6.55 36.63
N GLU A 47 20.37 7.05 37.69
CA GLU A 47 18.94 7.38 37.65
C GLU A 47 18.63 8.45 36.61
N TYR A 48 19.48 9.47 36.42
CA TYR A 48 19.28 10.48 35.37
C TYR A 48 19.61 9.96 33.97
N ASP A 49 20.64 9.12 33.84
CA ASP A 49 21.03 8.44 32.59
C ASP A 49 19.94 7.46 32.10
N ASP A 50 19.17 6.85 33.02
CA ASP A 50 18.02 6.00 32.71
C ASP A 50 16.70 6.79 32.49
N GLN A 51 16.69 8.11 32.68
CA GLN A 51 15.49 8.97 32.56
C GLN A 51 15.41 9.75 31.24
N GLU A 52 16.50 9.90 30.50
CA GLU A 52 16.50 10.57 29.20
C GLU A 52 16.41 9.51 28.11
N VAL A 53 15.36 9.60 27.29
CA VAL A 53 15.26 8.79 26.07
C VAL A 53 15.81 9.63 24.92
N ASP A 54 16.62 9.02 24.05
CA ASP A 54 17.19 9.73 22.90
C ASP A 54 16.10 10.19 21.92
N CYS A 55 15.01 9.41 21.81
CA CYS A 55 13.87 9.73 20.98
C CYS A 55 12.59 9.05 21.46
N ILE A 56 11.44 9.47 20.94
CA ILE A 56 10.11 8.93 21.28
C ILE A 56 10.03 7.42 21.01
N ALA A 57 10.67 6.93 19.95
CA ALA A 57 10.66 5.51 19.62
C ALA A 57 11.31 4.62 20.68
N ASP A 58 12.20 5.18 21.53
CA ASP A 58 12.87 4.45 22.62
C ASP A 58 12.05 4.42 23.92
N VAL A 59 10.87 5.05 23.95
CA VAL A 59 9.98 5.00 25.11
C VAL A 59 9.37 3.60 25.20
N GLU A 60 9.59 2.92 26.32
CA GLU A 60 9.01 1.59 26.58
C GLU A 60 8.14 1.56 27.84
N PRO A 61 7.10 0.69 27.89
CA PRO A 61 6.35 0.45 29.12
C PRO A 61 7.28 -0.05 30.24
N GLY A 62 7.27 0.65 31.38
CA GLY A 62 8.02 0.24 32.57
C GLY A 62 9.33 0.99 32.80
N HIS A 63 9.72 1.94 31.93
CA HIS A 63 10.67 2.99 32.30
C HIS A 63 10.10 3.78 33.49
N ASP A 64 10.96 4.17 34.44
CA ASP A 64 10.54 4.79 35.69
C ASP A 64 9.98 6.20 35.46
N ASP A 65 10.76 7.08 34.83
CA ASP A 65 10.39 8.42 34.33
C ASP A 65 11.14 8.62 33.00
N VAL A 66 10.55 9.30 32.01
CA VAL A 66 11.19 9.65 30.73
C VAL A 66 11.11 11.14 30.48
N THR A 67 12.14 11.69 29.85
CA THR A 67 12.21 13.06 29.36
C THR A 67 12.57 13.08 27.88
N PHE A 68 11.85 13.88 27.08
CA PHE A 68 12.13 14.04 25.66
C PHE A 68 11.58 15.36 25.11
N LEU A 69 12.19 15.85 24.03
CA LEU A 69 11.74 16.99 23.25
C LEU A 69 10.78 16.53 22.15
N ALA A 70 9.64 17.19 21.99
CA ALA A 70 8.69 16.85 20.93
C ALA A 70 7.91 18.06 20.41
N LYS A 71 7.39 17.94 19.18
CA LYS A 71 6.45 18.90 18.60
C LYS A 71 5.01 18.42 18.80
N VAL A 72 4.14 19.32 19.24
CA VAL A 72 2.70 19.04 19.39
C VAL A 72 2.06 18.91 18.01
N THR A 73 1.55 17.73 17.68
CA THR A 73 0.85 17.47 16.42
C THR A 73 -0.66 17.59 16.57
N ARG A 74 -1.22 17.24 17.74
CA ARG A 74 -2.65 17.35 18.03
C ARG A 74 -2.94 17.63 19.50
N VAL A 75 -3.95 18.44 19.79
CA VAL A 75 -4.50 18.64 21.14
C VAL A 75 -5.95 18.16 21.15
N GLU A 76 -6.30 17.17 21.98
CA GLU A 76 -7.68 16.68 22.09
C GLU A 76 -8.59 17.61 22.92
N ASP A 77 -9.89 17.27 22.98
CA ASP A 77 -10.83 17.97 23.86
C ASP A 77 -10.59 17.63 25.33
N LEU A 78 -10.70 18.63 26.20
CA LEU A 78 -10.65 18.44 27.66
C LEU A 78 -11.82 17.58 28.13
N ARG A 79 -11.51 16.41 28.71
CA ARG A 79 -12.50 15.47 29.25
C ARG A 79 -12.61 15.62 30.76
N THR A 80 -13.83 15.52 31.28
CA THR A 80 -14.14 15.59 32.71
C THR A 80 -14.72 14.27 33.21
N PHE A 81 -14.33 13.82 34.40
CA PHE A 81 -14.82 12.58 35.02
C PHE A 81 -15.11 12.73 36.51
N GLU A 82 -16.12 12.01 36.99
CA GLU A 82 -16.51 12.00 38.41
C GLU A 82 -15.48 11.20 39.22
N ARG A 83 -15.09 11.72 40.40
CA ARG A 83 -14.22 10.99 41.34
C ARG A 83 -15.08 10.27 42.39
N ASP A 84 -14.61 9.10 42.83
CA ASP A 84 -15.33 8.25 43.81
C ASP A 84 -15.60 8.92 45.17
N GLU A 85 -14.90 10.01 45.50
CA GLU A 85 -15.12 10.78 46.72
C GLU A 85 -16.10 11.93 46.49
N ALA A 86 -17.26 11.86 47.14
CA ALA A 86 -18.42 12.74 46.97
C ALA A 86 -18.19 14.26 47.23
N ASP A 87 -16.99 14.66 47.69
CA ASP A 87 -16.62 16.05 47.99
C ASP A 87 -15.37 16.54 47.23
N ARG A 88 -14.86 15.76 46.26
CA ARG A 88 -13.80 16.21 45.35
C ARG A 88 -14.39 16.84 44.09
N GLU A 89 -13.71 17.85 43.57
CA GLU A 89 -13.99 18.39 42.24
C GLU A 89 -13.79 17.30 41.18
N ASP A 90 -14.57 17.38 40.10
CA ASP A 90 -14.47 16.46 38.96
C ASP A 90 -13.03 16.47 38.43
N GLY A 91 -12.49 15.28 38.17
CA GLY A 91 -11.17 15.14 37.56
C GLY A 91 -11.19 15.59 36.11
N LYS A 92 -10.05 16.07 35.62
CA LYS A 92 -9.89 16.52 34.23
C LYS A 92 -8.72 15.79 33.59
N VAL A 93 -8.85 15.49 32.31
CA VAL A 93 -7.80 14.84 31.53
C VAL A 93 -7.78 15.43 30.13
N LEU A 94 -6.58 15.70 29.63
CA LEU A 94 -6.31 16.16 28.28
C LEU A 94 -5.26 15.24 27.67
N ASN A 95 -5.55 14.71 26.49
CA ASN A 95 -4.59 13.95 25.72
C ASN A 95 -4.04 14.86 24.62
N VAL A 96 -2.75 14.77 24.40
CA VAL A 96 -2.03 15.54 23.39
C VAL A 96 -1.16 14.55 22.62
N GLU A 97 -1.18 14.60 21.30
CA GLU A 97 -0.24 13.85 20.48
C GLU A 97 0.96 14.72 20.19
N VAL A 98 2.13 14.14 20.41
CA VAL A 98 3.42 14.77 20.18
C VAL A 98 4.29 13.82 19.37
N ALA A 99 5.18 14.40 18.58
CA ALA A 99 6.05 13.64 17.70
C ALA A 99 7.44 14.26 17.60
N ASP A 100 8.39 13.41 17.25
CA ASP A 100 9.74 13.75 16.82
C ASP A 100 10.06 12.99 15.52
N GLU A 101 11.29 13.06 15.06
CA GLU A 101 11.74 12.37 13.83
C GLU A 101 11.67 10.83 13.93
N SER A 102 11.63 10.29 15.15
CA SER A 102 11.62 8.84 15.41
C SER A 102 10.22 8.25 15.48
N GLY A 103 9.23 9.04 15.88
CA GLY A 103 7.88 8.54 16.08
C GLY A 103 6.94 9.52 16.78
N GLN A 104 5.79 8.98 17.19
CA GLN A 104 4.76 9.73 17.88
C GLN A 104 4.32 9.00 19.14
N ILE A 105 3.89 9.78 20.14
CA ILE A 105 3.34 9.23 21.38
C ILE A 105 2.22 10.13 21.89
N THR A 106 1.26 9.51 22.58
CA THR A 106 0.23 10.26 23.32
C THR A 106 0.78 10.64 24.69
N ILE A 107 0.71 11.92 25.03
CA ILE A 107 0.98 12.43 26.38
C ILE A 107 -0.34 12.79 27.05
N THR A 108 -0.48 12.41 28.32
CA THR A 108 -1.72 12.57 29.10
C THR A 108 -1.48 13.52 30.26
N MET A 109 -2.15 14.67 30.21
CA MET A 109 -2.10 15.71 31.24
C MET A 109 -3.33 15.64 32.14
N TRP A 110 -3.14 15.83 33.45
CA TRP A 110 -4.20 15.67 34.44
C TRP A 110 -4.55 16.96 35.20
N ASP A 111 -5.82 17.07 35.59
CA ASP A 111 -6.38 18.11 36.44
C ASP A 111 -5.97 19.52 36.01
N ARG A 112 -5.19 20.22 36.84
CA ARG A 112 -4.78 21.59 36.59
C ARG A 112 -3.87 21.72 35.36
N MET A 113 -2.98 20.75 35.13
CA MET A 113 -2.11 20.76 33.96
C MET A 113 -2.94 20.63 32.68
N ALA A 114 -3.99 19.80 32.71
CA ALA A 114 -4.93 19.69 31.60
C ALA A 114 -5.66 21.01 31.31
N GLU A 115 -6.09 21.73 32.36
CA GLU A 115 -6.70 23.05 32.20
C GLU A 115 -5.73 24.10 31.65
N ASP A 116 -4.52 24.15 32.22
CA ASP A 116 -3.48 25.10 31.81
C ASP A 116 -3.05 24.83 30.35
N ALA A 117 -2.95 23.57 29.93
CA ALA A 117 -2.58 23.19 28.57
C ALA A 117 -3.63 23.61 27.53
N VAL A 118 -4.93 23.53 27.84
CA VAL A 118 -6.00 24.00 26.91
C VAL A 118 -5.85 25.49 26.57
N GLU A 119 -5.32 26.29 27.50
CA GLU A 119 -5.16 27.73 27.29
C GLU A 119 -3.83 28.10 26.63
N ASN A 120 -2.79 27.26 26.76
CA ASN A 120 -1.41 27.64 26.43
C ASN A 120 -0.72 26.75 25.40
N LEU A 121 -1.23 25.54 25.13
CA LEU A 121 -0.62 24.60 24.21
C LEU A 121 -1.35 24.62 22.85
N GLN A 122 -0.58 24.70 21.77
CA GLN A 122 -1.09 24.75 20.41
C GLN A 122 -0.36 23.74 19.53
N VAL A 123 -1.03 23.31 18.46
CA VAL A 123 -0.40 22.50 17.41
C VAL A 123 0.76 23.28 16.80
N GLY A 124 1.91 22.61 16.67
CA GLY A 124 3.18 23.17 16.21
C GLY A 124 4.12 23.67 17.32
N ASP A 125 3.66 23.73 18.57
CA ASP A 125 4.53 24.08 19.69
C ASP A 125 5.56 22.99 19.94
N VAL A 126 6.81 23.37 20.20
CA VAL A 126 7.87 22.46 20.63
C VAL A 126 7.97 22.53 22.16
N ILE A 127 7.95 21.36 22.81
CA ILE A 127 7.88 21.23 24.26
C ILE A 127 8.84 20.16 24.77
N ASP A 128 9.35 20.39 25.98
CA ASP A 128 10.03 19.37 26.78
C ASP A 128 8.98 18.65 27.63
N VAL A 129 8.91 17.33 27.52
CA VAL A 129 7.96 16.50 28.25
C VAL A 129 8.71 15.65 29.23
N ALA A 130 8.34 15.72 30.51
CA ALA A 130 8.78 14.79 31.55
C ALA A 130 7.59 14.03 32.12
N GLY A 131 7.66 12.72 32.16
CA GLY A 131 6.56 11.92 32.72
C GLY A 131 6.80 10.43 32.68
N ARG A 132 5.74 9.67 32.95
CA ARG A 132 5.83 8.23 33.16
C ARG A 132 5.16 7.43 32.07
N PRO A 133 5.90 6.59 31.33
CA PRO A 133 5.34 5.69 30.34
C PRO A 133 4.41 4.66 30.97
N LYS A 134 3.26 4.45 30.36
CA LYS A 134 2.22 3.52 30.81
C LYS A 134 1.54 2.88 29.62
N ASP A 135 1.05 1.65 29.83
CA ASP A 135 0.08 1.05 28.92
C ASP A 135 -1.28 1.73 29.12
N GLY A 136 -1.59 2.63 28.19
CA GLY A 136 -2.88 3.30 28.08
C GLY A 136 -3.92 2.44 27.36
N TYR A 137 -5.12 3.02 27.19
CA TYR A 137 -6.21 2.34 26.49
C TYR A 137 -5.92 2.12 25.00
N ASN A 138 -5.16 3.03 24.38
CA ASN A 138 -4.80 3.01 22.96
C ASN A 138 -3.35 2.55 22.72
N GLY A 139 -2.71 1.93 23.73
CA GLY A 139 -1.30 1.57 23.70
C GLY A 139 -0.45 2.46 24.60
N LEU A 140 0.85 2.49 24.35
CA LEU A 140 1.83 3.24 25.12
C LEU A 140 1.51 4.75 25.15
N GLU A 141 1.43 5.32 26.34
CA GLU A 141 1.23 6.76 26.58
C GLU A 141 2.14 7.25 27.71
N VAL A 142 2.46 8.54 27.73
CA VAL A 142 3.24 9.16 28.82
C VAL A 142 2.31 9.99 29.69
N SER A 143 2.17 9.58 30.95
CA SER A 143 1.49 10.37 31.96
C SER A 143 2.39 11.52 32.38
N VAL A 144 2.08 12.73 31.94
CA VAL A 144 2.93 13.91 32.13
C VAL A 144 2.99 14.29 33.61
N ASP A 145 4.20 14.45 34.13
CA ASP A 145 4.49 14.99 35.46
C ASP A 145 4.92 16.46 35.36
N ASP A 146 5.65 16.84 34.31
CA ASP A 146 6.04 18.22 34.00
C ASP A 146 6.11 18.47 32.47
N VAL A 147 5.86 19.71 32.05
CA VAL A 147 5.89 20.11 30.63
C VAL A 147 6.29 21.58 30.52
N ASP A 148 7.32 21.85 29.73
CA ASP A 148 7.86 23.18 29.50
C ASP A 148 7.86 23.52 28.01
N ALA A 149 7.58 24.79 27.69
CA ALA A 149 7.64 25.27 26.31
C ALA A 149 9.08 25.52 25.88
N ASN A 150 9.49 24.91 24.77
CA ASN A 150 10.84 25.01 24.22
C ASN A 150 10.82 25.57 22.79
N PRO A 151 10.53 26.87 22.60
CA PRO A 151 10.46 27.48 21.28
C PRO A 151 11.82 27.58 20.56
N GLU A 152 12.92 27.25 21.23
CA GLU A 152 14.26 27.19 20.66
C GLU A 152 14.65 25.76 20.24
N GLY A 153 13.87 24.75 20.64
CA GLY A 153 14.04 23.35 20.25
C GLY A 153 13.79 23.14 18.75
N ASP A 154 14.57 22.25 18.17
CA ASP A 154 14.52 21.91 16.73
C ASP A 154 13.98 20.48 16.61
N VAL A 155 12.76 20.35 16.09
CA VAL A 155 12.09 19.07 15.86
C VAL A 155 11.53 19.09 14.44
N ASP A 156 12.02 18.22 13.56
CA ASP A 156 11.70 18.21 12.13
C ASP A 156 10.46 17.35 11.82
N VAL A 157 9.32 17.76 12.39
CA VAL A 157 8.00 17.16 12.09
C VAL A 157 7.13 18.18 11.38
N ASP A 158 6.73 17.88 10.15
CA ASP A 158 5.83 18.75 9.38
C ASP A 158 4.38 18.62 9.84
N ILE A 159 3.66 19.75 9.82
CA ILE A 159 2.23 19.81 10.13
C ILE A 159 1.55 20.54 8.98
N LEU A 160 0.88 19.76 8.13
CA LEU A 160 0.18 20.24 6.94
C LEU A 160 -1.33 20.04 7.08
N ASP A 161 -2.11 20.89 6.42
CA ASP A 161 -3.55 20.70 6.30
C ASP A 161 -3.88 19.49 5.39
N GLU A 162 -3.04 19.23 4.39
CA GLU A 162 -3.13 18.12 3.44
C GLU A 162 -1.71 17.69 3.06
N TYR A 163 -1.48 16.38 3.01
CA TYR A 163 -0.20 15.76 2.71
C TYR A 163 -0.26 15.06 1.35
N ARG A 164 0.85 15.16 0.61
CA ARG A 164 1.14 14.25 -0.51
C ARG A 164 1.89 13.04 0.01
N VAL A 165 1.97 11.99 -0.81
CA VAL A 165 2.70 10.77 -0.43
C VAL A 165 4.17 11.08 -0.11
N GLU A 166 4.83 11.96 -0.85
CA GLU A 166 6.23 12.33 -0.57
C GLU A 166 6.43 13.15 0.72
N ASP A 167 5.36 13.74 1.25
CA ASP A 167 5.41 14.56 2.47
C ASP A 167 5.30 13.68 3.74
N LEU A 168 5.04 12.37 3.59
CA LEU A 168 4.90 11.45 4.72
C LEU A 168 6.26 11.10 5.34
N THR A 169 6.39 11.32 6.64
CA THR A 169 7.57 10.96 7.44
C THR A 169 7.16 10.29 8.74
N MET A 170 8.12 9.62 9.40
CA MET A 170 7.90 9.06 10.73
C MET A 170 7.47 10.13 11.71
N GLY A 171 6.54 9.77 12.62
CA GLY A 171 6.00 10.69 13.62
C GLY A 171 4.85 11.58 13.14
N VAL A 172 4.59 11.68 11.83
CA VAL A 172 3.45 12.45 11.33
C VAL A 172 2.12 11.75 11.66
N SER A 173 1.24 12.48 12.32
CA SER A 173 -0.15 12.12 12.62
C SER A 173 -1.11 13.11 11.98
N ASP A 174 -2.43 12.90 12.14
CA ASP A 174 -3.46 13.82 11.62
C ASP A 174 -3.40 13.99 10.11
N VAL A 175 -2.90 12.96 9.42
CA VAL A 175 -2.68 13.01 7.98
C VAL A 175 -4.04 13.04 7.28
N THR A 176 -4.26 14.12 6.54
CA THR A 176 -5.26 14.18 5.47
C THR A 176 -4.53 14.00 4.14
N LEU A 177 -4.86 12.95 3.38
CA LEU A 177 -4.23 12.65 2.10
C LEU A 177 -5.30 12.30 1.06
N VAL A 178 -5.26 12.98 -0.09
CA VAL A 178 -6.15 12.70 -1.23
C VAL A 178 -5.34 11.99 -2.31
N GLY A 179 -5.83 10.84 -2.77
CA GLY A 179 -5.13 10.03 -3.76
C GLY A 179 -6.05 9.15 -4.60
N GLU A 180 -5.54 8.66 -5.72
CA GLU A 180 -6.16 7.62 -6.53
C GLU A 180 -6.02 6.27 -5.82
N LEU A 181 -7.13 5.55 -5.67
CA LEU A 181 -7.13 4.19 -5.14
C LEU A 181 -6.67 3.20 -6.21
N LEU A 182 -5.54 2.54 -5.98
CA LEU A 182 -4.90 1.65 -6.94
C LEU A 182 -5.27 0.17 -6.75
N ASP A 183 -5.47 -0.27 -5.50
CA ASP A 183 -5.79 -1.66 -5.15
C ASP A 183 -6.44 -1.75 -3.76
N THR A 184 -7.20 -2.82 -3.53
CA THR A 184 -7.87 -3.12 -2.25
C THR A 184 -7.71 -4.59 -1.88
N ASP A 185 -7.30 -4.87 -0.64
CA ASP A 185 -7.21 -6.24 -0.10
C ASP A 185 -8.52 -6.66 0.61
N GLU A 186 -8.77 -7.97 0.67
CA GLU A 186 -9.84 -8.55 1.48
C GLU A 186 -9.66 -8.29 2.99
N VAL A 187 -10.79 -8.20 3.71
CA VAL A 187 -10.78 -8.08 5.18
C VAL A 187 -10.30 -9.37 5.82
N ARG A 188 -9.20 -9.28 6.57
CA ARG A 188 -8.63 -10.38 7.37
C ARG A 188 -8.99 -10.21 8.83
N THR A 189 -9.17 -11.32 9.54
CA THR A 189 -9.41 -11.32 10.99
C THR A 189 -8.31 -12.05 11.75
N PHE A 190 -8.08 -11.66 13.00
CA PHE A 190 -7.09 -12.27 13.88
C PHE A 190 -7.54 -12.25 15.34
N ASP A 191 -7.06 -13.20 16.15
CA ASP A 191 -7.32 -13.21 17.59
C ASP A 191 -6.30 -12.32 18.32
N ARG A 192 -6.78 -11.46 19.22
CA ARG A 192 -5.94 -10.66 20.12
C ARG A 192 -5.62 -11.42 21.40
N ASP A 193 -4.57 -10.99 22.10
CA ASP A 193 -4.17 -11.53 23.40
C ASP A 193 -5.25 -11.36 24.48
N ASP A 194 -6.10 -10.33 24.36
CA ASP A 194 -7.25 -10.09 25.24
C ASP A 194 -8.46 -10.98 24.93
N GLY A 195 -8.37 -11.80 23.87
CA GLY A 195 -9.42 -12.69 23.40
C GLY A 195 -10.49 -12.04 22.52
N SER A 196 -10.32 -10.77 22.14
CA SER A 196 -11.16 -10.12 21.13
C SER A 196 -10.70 -10.46 19.70
N GLU A 197 -11.60 -10.35 18.72
CA GLU A 197 -11.28 -10.48 17.30
C GLU A 197 -10.87 -9.09 16.75
N GLY A 198 -9.70 -9.01 16.14
CA GLY A 198 -9.26 -7.85 15.36
C GLY A 198 -9.50 -8.03 13.88
N ARG A 199 -9.63 -6.91 13.16
CA ARG A 199 -9.78 -6.90 11.70
C ARG A 199 -8.78 -5.96 11.05
N VAL A 200 -8.35 -6.31 9.85
CA VAL A 200 -7.44 -5.49 9.06
C VAL A 200 -7.73 -5.67 7.57
N ALA A 201 -7.74 -4.56 6.84
CA ALA A 201 -7.73 -4.53 5.38
C ALA A 201 -6.71 -3.49 4.92
N ASN A 202 -6.18 -3.63 3.72
CA ASN A 202 -5.20 -2.69 3.20
C ASN A 202 -5.66 -2.13 1.86
N LEU A 203 -5.28 -0.89 1.60
CA LEU A 203 -5.46 -0.22 0.34
C LEU A 203 -4.09 0.18 -0.20
N SER A 204 -4.00 0.35 -1.51
CA SER A 204 -2.88 1.03 -2.15
C SER A 204 -3.39 2.33 -2.72
N VAL A 205 -2.83 3.47 -2.29
CA VAL A 205 -3.27 4.81 -2.71
C VAL A 205 -2.08 5.56 -3.26
N GLY A 206 -2.24 6.23 -4.40
CA GLY A 206 -1.18 6.98 -5.05
C GLY A 206 -1.60 8.39 -5.47
N ASP A 207 -0.63 9.27 -5.56
CA ASP A 207 -0.76 10.63 -6.09
C ASP A 207 0.38 10.94 -7.07
N GLU A 208 0.53 12.20 -7.50
CA GLU A 208 1.61 12.59 -8.42
C GLU A 208 3.02 12.43 -7.85
N THR A 209 3.15 12.21 -6.54
CA THR A 209 4.42 12.17 -5.82
C THR A 209 4.83 10.76 -5.40
N GLY A 210 3.90 9.80 -5.37
CA GLY A 210 4.22 8.42 -5.06
C GLY A 210 3.01 7.55 -4.76
N ARG A 211 3.29 6.40 -4.13
CA ARG A 211 2.31 5.42 -3.68
C ARG A 211 2.54 5.11 -2.20
N VAL A 212 1.47 5.01 -1.43
CA VAL A 212 1.51 4.59 -0.03
C VAL A 212 0.50 3.47 0.23
N ARG A 213 0.91 2.55 1.11
CA ARG A 213 0.03 1.51 1.62
C ARG A 213 -0.78 2.04 2.79
N VAL A 214 -2.10 1.88 2.74
CA VAL A 214 -3.03 2.37 3.76
C VAL A 214 -3.63 1.19 4.51
N THR A 215 -3.39 1.10 5.82
CA THR A 215 -3.85 -0.02 6.65
C THR A 215 -5.08 0.40 7.47
N LEU A 216 -6.24 -0.21 7.16
CA LEU A 216 -7.50 0.03 7.85
C LEU A 216 -7.69 -0.97 8.98
N TRP A 217 -7.91 -0.47 10.20
CA TRP A 217 -8.08 -1.31 11.38
C TRP A 217 -9.54 -1.41 11.83
N ASP A 218 -9.91 -2.60 12.32
CA ASP A 218 -11.16 -2.88 13.03
C ASP A 218 -12.43 -2.41 12.33
N GLU A 219 -13.10 -1.39 12.89
CA GLU A 219 -14.36 -0.84 12.38
C GLU A 219 -14.17 -0.16 11.01
N ARG A 220 -12.92 0.17 10.63
CA ARG A 220 -12.59 0.75 9.32
C ARG A 220 -12.28 -0.29 8.27
N ALA A 221 -11.84 -1.50 8.65
CA ALA A 221 -11.46 -2.54 7.70
C ALA A 221 -12.56 -2.87 6.66
N PRO A 222 -13.86 -2.99 7.01
CA PRO A 222 -14.91 -3.27 6.03
C PRO A 222 -15.06 -2.21 4.93
N ARG A 223 -14.54 -0.99 5.13
CA ARG A 223 -14.59 0.07 4.12
C ARG A 223 -13.88 -0.32 2.83
N ALA A 224 -12.84 -1.16 2.91
CA ALA A 224 -12.12 -1.65 1.74
C ALA A 224 -13.02 -2.39 0.74
N GLU A 225 -14.02 -3.14 1.21
CA GLU A 225 -14.94 -3.91 0.36
C GLU A 225 -15.98 -3.01 -0.37
N GLU A 226 -16.09 -1.75 0.04
CA GLU A 226 -17.02 -0.77 -0.53
C GLU A 226 -16.34 0.19 -1.53
N LEU A 227 -15.02 0.10 -1.66
CA LEU A 227 -14.21 0.95 -2.51
C LEU A 227 -13.84 0.20 -3.80
N THR A 228 -13.71 0.94 -4.90
CA THR A 228 -13.34 0.38 -6.21
C THR A 228 -12.03 1.02 -6.69
N PRO A 229 -11.02 0.25 -7.10
CA PRO A 229 -9.82 0.81 -7.72
C PRO A 229 -10.16 1.74 -8.90
N GLY A 230 -9.44 2.86 -9.00
CA GLY A 230 -9.67 3.97 -9.93
C GLY A 230 -10.49 5.11 -9.35
N GLU A 231 -11.11 4.96 -8.18
CA GLU A 231 -11.77 6.06 -7.45
C GLU A 231 -10.73 6.97 -6.76
N THR A 232 -11.04 8.26 -6.63
CA THR A 232 -10.27 9.17 -5.78
C THR A 232 -10.82 9.14 -4.36
N VAL A 233 -9.93 8.90 -3.39
CA VAL A 233 -10.26 8.79 -1.97
C VAL A 233 -9.51 9.83 -1.15
N GLU A 234 -10.18 10.39 -0.15
CA GLU A 234 -9.61 11.20 0.91
C GLU A 234 -9.48 10.34 2.16
N ILE A 235 -8.26 10.21 2.67
CA ILE A 235 -7.94 9.58 3.94
C ILE A 235 -7.86 10.69 4.98
N VAL A 236 -8.57 10.54 6.09
CA VAL A 236 -8.65 11.55 7.15
C VAL A 236 -8.19 10.94 8.48
N ASP A 237 -7.45 11.74 9.26
CA ASP A 237 -6.88 11.38 10.55
C ASP A 237 -6.04 10.08 10.50
N GLY A 238 -5.28 9.92 9.41
CA GLY A 238 -4.28 8.87 9.29
C GLY A 238 -3.04 9.14 10.15
N TYR A 239 -2.28 8.10 10.47
CA TYR A 239 -1.00 8.23 11.16
C TYR A 239 0.07 7.34 10.53
N VAL A 240 1.28 7.85 10.39
CA VAL A 240 2.38 7.15 9.72
C VAL A 240 3.02 6.13 10.66
N ARG A 241 3.30 4.94 10.14
CA ARG A 241 4.04 3.87 10.81
C ARG A 241 5.06 3.29 9.84
N GLU A 242 6.24 2.96 10.33
CA GLU A 242 7.20 2.16 9.57
C GLU A 242 6.92 0.67 9.76
N ARG A 243 6.98 -0.09 8.67
CA ARG A 243 6.96 -1.55 8.71
C ARG A 243 7.92 -2.11 7.67
N ASP A 244 8.84 -2.96 8.14
CA ASP A 244 9.84 -3.62 7.28
C ASP A 244 10.70 -2.64 6.44
N GLY A 245 10.83 -1.39 6.88
CA GLY A 245 11.60 -0.32 6.23
C GLY A 245 10.79 0.62 5.33
N ASP A 246 9.49 0.38 5.17
CA ASP A 246 8.58 1.19 4.35
C ASP A 246 7.57 1.94 5.23
N LEU A 247 7.18 3.14 4.81
CA LEU A 247 6.14 3.92 5.48
C LEU A 247 4.75 3.42 5.06
N GLU A 248 3.88 3.21 6.04
CA GLU A 248 2.47 2.88 5.87
C GLU A 248 1.60 3.93 6.56
N LEU A 249 0.49 4.29 5.94
CA LEU A 249 -0.52 5.16 6.53
C LEU A 249 -1.58 4.32 7.24
N HIS A 250 -1.70 4.42 8.55
CA HIS A 250 -2.68 3.66 9.32
C HIS A 250 -3.93 4.48 9.59
N VAL A 251 -5.09 3.84 9.43
CA VAL A 251 -6.41 4.43 9.72
C VAL A 251 -7.05 3.65 10.86
N GLY A 252 -7.06 4.28 12.05
CA GLY A 252 -7.64 3.73 13.27
C GLY A 252 -9.10 4.11 13.51
N SER A 253 -9.56 4.02 14.75
CA SER A 253 -10.95 4.31 15.14
C SER A 253 -11.38 5.75 14.83
N ARG A 254 -10.46 6.73 14.89
CA ARG A 254 -10.72 8.15 14.61
C ARG A 254 -10.77 8.47 13.11
N GLY A 255 -9.94 7.80 12.31
CA GLY A 255 -9.83 8.10 10.90
C GLY A 255 -10.93 7.52 10.03
N ALA A 256 -10.93 7.95 8.76
CA ALA A 256 -11.90 7.55 7.76
C ALA A 256 -11.26 7.53 6.37
N VAL A 257 -11.95 6.85 5.44
CA VAL A 257 -11.65 6.88 4.01
C VAL A 257 -12.93 7.17 3.26
N GLU A 258 -12.98 8.34 2.63
CA GLU A 258 -14.16 8.87 1.95
C GLU A 258 -13.86 8.99 0.45
N VAL A 259 -14.84 8.68 -0.40
CA VAL A 259 -14.69 8.91 -1.84
C VAL A 259 -14.98 10.38 -2.13
N VAL A 260 -14.12 11.02 -2.91
CA VAL A 260 -14.22 12.45 -3.24
C VAL A 260 -14.26 12.70 -4.74
N ASP A 261 -14.97 13.74 -5.15
CA ASP A 261 -15.03 14.19 -6.54
C ASP A 261 -13.85 15.12 -6.86
N GLU A 262 -12.62 14.64 -6.68
CA GLU A 262 -11.39 15.35 -7.02
C GLU A 262 -10.61 14.60 -8.10
N ALA A 263 -9.90 15.32 -8.97
CA ALA A 263 -9.13 14.72 -10.04
C ALA A 263 -7.67 14.56 -9.59
N VAL A 264 -7.36 13.43 -8.98
CA VAL A 264 -5.99 13.00 -8.66
C VAL A 264 -5.66 11.78 -9.52
N SER A 265 -4.42 11.72 -10.02
CA SER A 265 -3.93 10.57 -10.79
C SER A 265 -2.55 10.14 -10.36
N TYR A 266 -2.32 8.83 -10.34
CA TYR A 266 -1.02 8.23 -10.10
C TYR A 266 -0.41 7.73 -11.42
N GLU A 267 0.83 8.13 -11.72
CA GLU A 267 1.59 7.61 -12.86
C GLU A 267 2.87 6.92 -12.33
N PRO A 268 2.94 5.58 -12.35
CA PRO A 268 4.10 4.86 -11.81
C PRO A 268 5.37 5.14 -12.63
N GLU A 269 6.47 5.42 -11.93
CA GLU A 269 7.81 5.50 -12.55
C GLU A 269 8.35 4.08 -12.73
N THR A 270 8.47 3.61 -13.97
CA THR A 270 8.82 2.21 -14.27
C THR A 270 10.24 2.01 -14.79
N GLU A 271 10.85 0.90 -14.38
CA GLU A 271 12.13 0.38 -14.85
C GLU A 271 11.92 -0.39 -16.17
N PRO A 272 12.79 -0.19 -17.18
CA PRO A 272 12.73 -0.98 -18.41
C PRO A 272 13.02 -2.46 -18.16
N ILE A 273 12.15 -3.34 -18.66
CA ILE A 273 12.21 -4.80 -18.40
C ILE A 273 13.57 -5.41 -18.78
N GLY A 274 14.20 -4.92 -19.84
CA GLY A 274 15.50 -5.41 -20.31
C GLY A 274 16.70 -5.00 -19.44
N GLN A 275 16.50 -4.19 -18.40
CA GLN A 275 17.54 -3.74 -17.46
C GLN A 275 17.44 -4.38 -16.07
N LEU A 276 16.42 -5.21 -15.83
CA LEU A 276 16.19 -5.84 -14.54
C LEU A 276 17.34 -6.79 -14.14
N GLU A 277 17.64 -6.83 -12.85
CA GLU A 277 18.64 -7.67 -12.19
C GLU A 277 17.99 -8.58 -11.14
N LEU A 278 18.63 -9.73 -10.87
CA LEU A 278 18.14 -10.67 -9.86
C LEU A 278 18.21 -10.07 -8.45
N ASP A 279 17.26 -10.43 -7.60
CA ASP A 279 17.15 -10.03 -6.19
C ASP A 279 16.85 -8.54 -5.97
N GLU A 280 16.40 -7.81 -6.99
CA GLU A 280 15.92 -6.43 -6.85
C GLU A 280 14.40 -6.32 -6.72
N THR A 281 13.93 -5.14 -6.31
CA THR A 281 12.52 -4.75 -6.33
C THR A 281 12.36 -3.65 -7.36
N ALA A 282 11.41 -3.81 -8.28
CA ALA A 282 11.22 -2.87 -9.37
C ALA A 282 9.74 -2.59 -9.63
N ASP A 283 9.46 -1.42 -10.19
CA ASP A 283 8.19 -1.07 -10.79
C ASP A 283 8.31 -1.28 -12.30
N ILE A 284 7.45 -2.10 -12.89
CA ILE A 284 7.50 -2.43 -14.33
C ILE A 284 6.15 -2.18 -14.98
N ALA A 285 6.16 -1.78 -16.25
CA ALA A 285 4.95 -1.72 -17.06
C ALA A 285 5.19 -2.33 -18.44
N GLY A 286 4.12 -2.82 -19.05
CA GLY A 286 4.17 -3.33 -20.41
C GLY A 286 2.83 -3.88 -20.88
N GLY A 287 2.76 -4.13 -22.19
CA GLY A 287 1.61 -4.79 -22.79
C GLY A 287 1.60 -6.28 -22.46
N VAL A 288 0.43 -6.81 -22.12
CA VAL A 288 0.20 -8.22 -21.84
C VAL A 288 0.19 -9.01 -23.15
N ILE A 289 1.18 -9.88 -23.34
CA ILE A 289 1.32 -10.72 -24.54
C ILE A 289 0.91 -12.18 -24.31
N GLU A 290 0.80 -12.61 -23.05
CA GLU A 290 0.35 -13.96 -22.68
C GLU A 290 -0.35 -13.92 -21.31
N THR A 291 -1.42 -14.69 -21.16
CA THR A 291 -2.09 -14.92 -19.87
C THR A 291 -2.26 -16.41 -19.62
N SER A 292 -1.92 -16.86 -18.42
CA SER A 292 -2.16 -18.23 -17.95
C SER A 292 -3.50 -18.35 -17.21
N GLU A 293 -3.99 -19.58 -17.07
CA GLU A 293 -5.11 -19.89 -16.18
C GLU A 293 -4.68 -19.74 -14.71
N LYS A 294 -5.63 -19.30 -13.87
CA LYS A 294 -5.44 -19.24 -12.42
C LYS A 294 -5.27 -20.65 -11.85
N ARG A 295 -4.30 -20.81 -10.94
CA ARG A 295 -4.03 -22.06 -10.22
C ARG A 295 -4.23 -21.83 -8.73
N THR A 296 -4.83 -22.80 -8.04
CA THR A 296 -4.99 -22.80 -6.58
C THR A 296 -4.20 -23.93 -5.93
N PHE A 297 -3.82 -23.76 -4.66
CA PHE A 297 -3.05 -24.73 -3.88
C PHE A 297 -3.33 -24.57 -2.37
N ASP A 298 -3.21 -25.63 -1.59
CA ASP A 298 -3.33 -25.56 -0.13
C ASP A 298 -2.03 -25.02 0.50
N ARG A 299 -2.15 -24.09 1.46
CA ARG A 299 -1.03 -23.63 2.29
C ARG A 299 -0.86 -24.48 3.55
N ASP A 300 0.31 -24.40 4.17
CA ASP A 300 0.64 -25.13 5.40
C ASP A 300 -0.25 -24.72 6.60
N ASP A 301 -0.79 -23.50 6.58
CA ASP A 301 -1.73 -22.97 7.57
C ASP A 301 -3.19 -23.39 7.33
N GLY A 302 -3.45 -24.14 6.26
CA GLY A 302 -4.78 -24.61 5.86
C GLY A 302 -5.60 -23.61 5.05
N SER A 303 -5.07 -22.41 4.73
CA SER A 303 -5.69 -21.49 3.77
C SER A 303 -5.45 -21.95 2.32
N GLU A 304 -6.30 -21.50 1.38
CA GLU A 304 -6.09 -21.72 -0.04
C GLU A 304 -5.27 -20.55 -0.62
N GLY A 305 -4.17 -20.86 -1.30
CA GLY A 305 -3.39 -19.92 -2.08
C GLY A 305 -3.73 -19.99 -3.56
N GLN A 306 -3.51 -18.88 -4.25
CA GLN A 306 -3.74 -18.78 -5.68
C GLN A 306 -2.64 -17.98 -6.39
N VAL A 307 -2.39 -18.37 -7.65
CA VAL A 307 -1.42 -17.73 -8.52
C VAL A 307 -1.88 -17.78 -9.97
N ARG A 308 -1.73 -16.66 -10.69
CA ARG A 308 -1.92 -16.56 -12.14
C ARG A 308 -0.65 -15.94 -12.73
N ASN A 309 -0.23 -16.41 -13.89
CA ASN A 309 0.95 -15.85 -14.56
C ASN A 309 0.52 -15.06 -15.79
N VAL A 310 1.12 -13.91 -15.99
CA VAL A 310 1.02 -13.11 -17.22
C VAL A 310 2.43 -12.88 -17.79
N ARG A 311 2.52 -12.53 -19.07
CA ARG A 311 3.79 -12.11 -19.68
C ARG A 311 3.65 -10.70 -20.19
N LEU A 312 4.50 -9.82 -19.67
CA LEU A 312 4.58 -8.43 -20.04
C LEU A 312 5.71 -8.19 -21.02
N LYS A 313 5.50 -7.22 -21.90
CA LYS A 313 6.48 -6.80 -22.87
C LYS A 313 6.48 -5.28 -23.00
N ASP A 314 7.66 -4.70 -22.92
CA ASP A 314 7.93 -3.30 -23.24
C ASP A 314 8.84 -3.21 -24.48
N ASP A 315 9.38 -2.03 -24.75
CA ASP A 315 10.33 -1.81 -25.84
C ASP A 315 11.70 -2.47 -25.62
N THR A 316 12.01 -2.89 -24.39
CA THR A 316 13.35 -3.32 -23.97
C THR A 316 13.47 -4.82 -23.72
N GLY A 317 12.37 -5.50 -23.40
CA GLY A 317 12.34 -6.92 -23.07
C GLY A 317 10.94 -7.46 -22.82
N GLU A 318 10.89 -8.72 -22.39
CA GLU A 318 9.67 -9.36 -21.91
C GLU A 318 9.97 -10.11 -20.61
N ILE A 319 9.03 -10.10 -19.67
CA ILE A 319 9.17 -10.78 -18.38
C ILE A 319 7.86 -11.46 -18.01
N ARG A 320 8.00 -12.62 -17.37
CA ARG A 320 6.87 -13.31 -16.77
C ARG A 320 6.58 -12.71 -15.41
N VAL A 321 5.33 -12.37 -15.15
CA VAL A 321 4.87 -11.87 -13.85
C VAL A 321 3.98 -12.93 -13.20
N ALA A 322 4.29 -13.30 -11.96
CA ALA A 322 3.47 -14.15 -11.12
C ALA A 322 2.58 -13.28 -10.23
N LEU A 323 1.28 -13.26 -10.51
CA LEU A 323 0.25 -12.55 -9.75
C LEU A 323 -0.23 -13.46 -8.62
N TRP A 324 0.03 -13.07 -7.37
CA TRP A 324 -0.33 -13.86 -6.19
C TRP A 324 -1.59 -13.33 -5.50
N GLY A 325 -2.34 -14.23 -4.85
CA GLY A 325 -3.52 -13.82 -4.07
C GLY A 325 -4.59 -13.18 -4.95
N ASP A 326 -5.19 -12.09 -4.49
CA ASP A 326 -6.33 -11.44 -5.15
C ASP A 326 -5.97 -10.85 -6.52
N LYS A 327 -4.68 -10.52 -6.72
CA LYS A 327 -4.14 -10.11 -8.03
C LYS A 327 -4.29 -11.20 -9.09
N ALA A 328 -4.40 -12.47 -8.69
CA ALA A 328 -4.65 -13.57 -9.61
C ALA A 328 -6.08 -13.57 -10.18
N ASP A 329 -7.02 -12.88 -9.53
CA ASP A 329 -8.42 -12.75 -9.92
C ASP A 329 -8.71 -11.54 -10.81
N MET A 330 -7.74 -10.64 -10.99
CA MET A 330 -7.90 -9.45 -11.83
C MET A 330 -8.29 -9.79 -13.27
N SER A 331 -9.19 -8.97 -13.82
CA SER A 331 -9.54 -9.02 -15.24
C SER A 331 -8.40 -8.40 -16.04
N ILE A 332 -7.53 -9.26 -16.58
CA ILE A 332 -6.39 -8.89 -17.41
C ILE A 332 -6.48 -9.75 -18.67
N ASP A 333 -6.62 -9.09 -19.81
CA ASP A 333 -6.73 -9.64 -21.15
C ASP A 333 -5.46 -9.38 -21.97
N LEU A 334 -5.38 -10.03 -23.14
CA LEU A 334 -4.30 -9.80 -24.08
C LEU A 334 -4.37 -8.39 -24.64
N ALA A 335 -3.20 -7.76 -24.78
CA ALA A 335 -3.01 -6.38 -25.22
C ALA A 335 -3.41 -5.29 -24.20
N ASP A 336 -3.88 -5.65 -23.01
CA ASP A 336 -3.97 -4.69 -21.91
C ASP A 336 -2.56 -4.18 -21.57
N GLU A 337 -2.46 -2.90 -21.24
CA GLU A 337 -1.25 -2.33 -20.67
C GLU A 337 -1.40 -2.37 -19.15
N ILE A 338 -0.44 -2.94 -18.43
CA ILE A 338 -0.51 -2.99 -16.97
C ILE A 338 0.80 -2.48 -16.37
N ALA A 339 0.69 -1.82 -15.22
CA ALA A 339 1.80 -1.55 -14.31
C ALA A 339 1.76 -2.56 -13.16
N CYS A 340 2.93 -3.06 -12.79
CA CYS A 340 3.16 -3.90 -11.63
C CYS A 340 4.25 -3.25 -10.77
N THR A 341 3.89 -2.76 -9.61
CA THR A 341 4.80 -2.07 -8.70
C THR A 341 5.23 -2.96 -7.54
N ASP A 342 6.40 -2.69 -6.95
CA ASP A 342 7.08 -3.50 -5.93
C ASP A 342 7.15 -4.99 -6.29
N VAL A 343 7.40 -5.32 -7.56
CA VAL A 343 7.61 -6.72 -7.95
C VAL A 343 9.01 -7.16 -7.54
N GLU A 344 9.11 -8.36 -6.97
CA GLU A 344 10.41 -8.94 -6.61
C GLU A 344 10.95 -9.71 -7.82
N ILE A 345 12.17 -9.38 -8.27
CA ILE A 345 12.80 -10.05 -9.40
C ILE A 345 13.55 -11.29 -8.90
N GLN A 346 13.08 -12.46 -9.33
CA GLN A 346 13.57 -13.76 -8.88
C GLN A 346 14.01 -14.66 -10.05
N GLU A 347 14.69 -15.74 -9.72
CA GLU A 347 15.08 -16.76 -10.70
C GLU A 347 13.86 -17.58 -11.11
N GLY A 348 13.49 -17.46 -12.38
CA GLY A 348 12.38 -18.15 -13.00
C GLY A 348 12.76 -19.50 -13.62
N TRP A 349 11.93 -19.96 -14.55
CA TRP A 349 12.16 -21.24 -15.22
C TRP A 349 13.28 -21.13 -16.26
N GLN A 350 14.19 -22.11 -16.29
CA GLN A 350 15.38 -22.13 -17.20
C GLN A 350 16.34 -20.94 -17.05
N ASP A 351 16.56 -20.45 -15.83
CA ASP A 351 17.50 -19.35 -15.54
C ASP A 351 17.07 -17.98 -16.16
N ASP A 352 15.80 -17.84 -16.59
CA ASP A 352 15.20 -16.55 -16.97
C ASP A 352 14.73 -15.77 -15.73
N LEU A 353 14.66 -14.44 -15.79
CA LEU A 353 14.07 -13.64 -14.71
C LEU A 353 12.54 -13.80 -14.69
N GLU A 354 11.97 -13.84 -13.47
CA GLU A 354 10.53 -13.79 -13.22
C GLU A 354 10.26 -12.68 -12.21
N ALA A 355 9.23 -11.87 -12.46
CA ALA A 355 8.74 -10.87 -11.53
C ALA A 355 7.64 -11.48 -10.65
N SER A 356 7.78 -11.38 -9.33
CA SER A 356 6.78 -11.86 -8.37
C SER A 356 5.98 -10.68 -7.82
N ALA A 357 4.69 -10.61 -8.17
CA ALA A 357 3.76 -9.61 -7.64
C ALA A 357 3.08 -10.16 -6.37
N GLY A 358 3.73 -9.92 -5.23
CA GLY A 358 3.34 -10.44 -3.92
C GLY A 358 2.34 -9.56 -3.16
N TRP A 359 2.32 -9.68 -1.83
CA TRP A 359 1.39 -8.97 -0.94
C TRP A 359 1.68 -7.46 -0.83
N ARG A 360 2.91 -7.03 -1.16
CA ARG A 360 3.32 -5.62 -1.20
C ARG A 360 3.07 -4.96 -2.55
N SER A 361 2.99 -5.77 -3.60
CA SER A 361 2.91 -5.27 -4.97
C SER A 361 1.53 -4.65 -5.23
N THR A 362 1.47 -3.72 -6.17
CA THR A 362 0.21 -3.19 -6.70
C THR A 362 0.18 -3.48 -8.20
N VAL A 363 -0.95 -3.91 -8.72
CA VAL A 363 -1.13 -4.19 -10.15
C VAL A 363 -2.27 -3.32 -10.65
N THR A 364 -1.99 -2.48 -11.64
CA THR A 364 -2.96 -1.51 -12.17
C THR A 364 -3.06 -1.70 -13.68
N VAL A 365 -4.29 -1.77 -14.20
CA VAL A 365 -4.53 -1.78 -15.65
C VAL A 365 -4.50 -0.34 -16.15
N LEU A 366 -3.52 -0.02 -16.98
CA LEU A 366 -3.34 1.29 -17.59
C LEU A 366 -4.24 1.39 -18.81
N GLY A 367 -5.24 2.26 -18.76
CA GLY A 367 -6.01 2.63 -19.96
C GLY A 367 -7.48 2.23 -20.03
N ASP A 368 -8.20 2.18 -18.91
CA ASP A 368 -9.68 2.17 -18.91
C ASP A 368 -10.27 3.38 -18.19
N THR A 369 -9.94 4.60 -18.64
CA THR A 369 -10.85 5.74 -18.48
C THR A 369 -11.89 5.71 -19.59
N THR A 370 -12.71 4.67 -19.60
CA THR A 370 -14.02 4.76 -20.22
C THR A 370 -14.95 5.33 -19.15
N PRO A 371 -15.32 6.62 -19.17
CA PRO A 371 -16.33 7.09 -18.24
C PRO A 371 -17.59 6.28 -18.51
N ASP A 372 -18.04 5.54 -17.51
CA ASP A 372 -19.32 4.84 -17.52
C ASP A 372 -20.37 5.82 -18.05
N ALA A 373 -20.87 5.53 -19.25
CA ALA A 373 -21.96 6.27 -19.83
C ALA A 373 -23.17 6.04 -18.92
N GLU A 374 -23.46 7.05 -18.10
CA GLU A 374 -24.61 7.09 -17.22
C GLU A 374 -25.82 6.48 -17.91
N THR A 375 -26.29 5.36 -17.35
CA THR A 375 -27.54 4.75 -17.78
C THR A 375 -28.67 5.57 -17.17
N ASP A 376 -28.87 6.78 -17.70
CA ASP A 376 -29.96 7.67 -17.34
C ASP A 376 -31.25 7.07 -17.94
N GLY A 377 -31.94 6.29 -17.10
CA GLY A 377 -33.23 5.71 -17.39
C GLY A 377 -34.33 6.77 -17.42
N ASP A 378 -34.33 7.64 -18.42
CA ASP A 378 -35.46 8.55 -18.66
C ASP A 378 -36.53 7.88 -19.54
N GLN A 379 -37.70 7.70 -18.92
CA GLN A 379 -38.93 7.30 -19.56
C GLN A 379 -39.47 8.45 -20.44
N GLY A 380 -39.10 8.45 -21.72
CA GLY A 380 -39.58 9.46 -22.68
C GLY A 380 -40.05 8.85 -23.99
N GLY A 381 -41.31 8.44 -24.06
CA GLY A 381 -41.87 7.74 -25.21
C GLY A 381 -41.92 8.54 -26.52
N LEU A 382 -41.70 7.85 -27.63
CA LEU A 382 -42.22 8.19 -28.95
C LEU A 382 -42.62 6.91 -29.68
N GLY A 383 -43.93 6.80 -29.93
CA GLY A 383 -44.51 5.72 -30.74
C GLY A 383 -44.53 6.05 -32.24
N ALA A 384 -45.05 5.07 -32.98
CA ALA A 384 -45.20 4.98 -34.45
C ALA A 384 -43.90 4.56 -35.15
N PHE A 385 -43.82 3.43 -35.85
CA PHE A 385 -44.77 2.87 -36.82
C PHE A 385 -44.78 1.34 -36.78
N GLY A 386 -45.95 0.76 -37.03
CA GLY A 386 -46.20 -0.68 -37.00
C GLY A 386 -46.06 -1.41 -38.35
N ASP A 387 -46.33 -2.71 -38.23
CA ASP A 387 -46.52 -3.76 -39.24
C ASP A 387 -45.22 -4.20 -39.94
N ASP A 388 -44.89 -5.48 -40.05
CA ASP A 388 -45.75 -6.59 -40.49
C ASP A 388 -45.11 -7.97 -40.15
N GLU A 389 -45.81 -9.03 -40.56
CA GLU A 389 -45.91 -10.38 -40.00
C GLU A 389 -44.67 -11.29 -40.02
N THR A 390 -44.76 -12.25 -39.09
CA THR A 390 -44.20 -13.61 -39.08
C THR A 390 -44.22 -14.32 -40.44
N THR A 391 -43.26 -15.20 -40.74
CA THR A 391 -43.50 -16.65 -40.98
C THR A 391 -42.17 -17.43 -41.10
N GLU A 392 -42.13 -18.59 -40.46
CA GLU A 392 -41.18 -19.70 -40.59
C GLU A 392 -40.98 -20.20 -42.03
N ALA A 393 -39.83 -20.84 -42.32
CA ALA A 393 -39.80 -22.27 -42.73
C ALA A 393 -38.38 -22.73 -43.11
N ALA A 394 -38.00 -23.85 -42.51
CA ALA A 394 -36.85 -24.68 -42.83
C ALA A 394 -36.97 -25.37 -44.20
N VAL A 395 -35.82 -25.70 -44.82
CA VAL A 395 -35.70 -26.91 -45.67
C VAL A 395 -34.28 -27.48 -45.55
N ALA A 396 -34.21 -28.78 -45.29
CA ALA A 396 -33.03 -29.63 -45.33
C ALA A 396 -33.03 -30.50 -46.60
N GLU A 397 -31.86 -30.98 -47.03
CA GLU A 397 -31.55 -32.30 -47.65
C GLU A 397 -30.13 -32.21 -48.27
N ALA A 398 -29.10 -32.93 -47.82
CA ALA A 398 -28.81 -34.37 -47.96
C ALA A 398 -28.62 -34.85 -49.42
N THR A 399 -27.42 -35.32 -49.79
CA THR A 399 -27.15 -36.75 -50.12
C THR A 399 -25.71 -37.05 -50.57
N ALA A 400 -25.36 -38.33 -50.40
CA ALA A 400 -24.06 -39.00 -50.38
C ALA A 400 -23.35 -39.26 -51.74
N GLY A 401 -22.03 -39.50 -51.65
CA GLY A 401 -21.46 -40.81 -52.04
C GLY A 401 -20.27 -40.84 -53.03
N GLY A 402 -19.15 -41.47 -52.63
CA GLY A 402 -18.17 -42.06 -53.57
C GLY A 402 -16.74 -42.23 -53.04
N VAL A 403 -16.26 -43.47 -52.98
CA VAL A 403 -14.87 -43.89 -52.62
C VAL A 403 -14.17 -44.47 -53.86
N ALA A 404 -12.90 -44.09 -54.14
CA ALA A 404 -11.82 -44.96 -54.65
C ALA A 404 -10.48 -44.21 -54.88
N THR A 405 -9.51 -44.54 -54.02
CA THR A 405 -8.06 -44.80 -54.16
C THR A 405 -7.18 -44.35 -55.37
N THR A 406 -5.99 -43.81 -55.00
CA THR A 406 -4.59 -44.01 -55.49
C THR A 406 -3.90 -43.02 -56.48
N GLU A 407 -2.84 -42.37 -55.94
CA GLU A 407 -1.49 -42.08 -56.46
C GLU A 407 -1.16 -40.89 -57.42
N GLN A 408 -0.63 -39.83 -56.79
CA GLN A 408 0.44 -38.86 -57.12
C GLN A 408 1.02 -38.75 -58.56
N SER A 409 0.93 -37.53 -59.13
CA SER A 409 2.01 -36.52 -59.05
C SER A 409 1.67 -35.20 -59.78
N ALA A 410 1.91 -34.09 -59.08
CA ALA A 410 2.27 -32.75 -59.56
C ALA A 410 1.28 -31.92 -60.41
N THR A 411 0.45 -31.14 -59.71
CA THR A 411 0.18 -29.68 -59.87
C THR A 411 -1.08 -29.36 -59.04
N GLY A 412 -0.97 -29.49 -57.71
CA GLY A 412 -2.08 -29.22 -56.80
C GLY A 412 -1.87 -27.86 -56.16
N ALA A 413 -2.81 -26.93 -56.34
CA ALA A 413 -2.89 -25.75 -55.49
C ALA A 413 -3.10 -26.21 -54.04
N ALA A 414 -2.24 -25.77 -53.14
CA ALA A 414 -2.43 -25.88 -51.70
C ALA A 414 -3.52 -24.91 -51.26
N GLU A 415 -4.33 -25.32 -50.30
CA GLU A 415 -5.38 -24.50 -49.68
C GLU A 415 -5.12 -24.49 -48.18
N PHE A 416 -5.16 -23.32 -47.56
CA PHE A 416 -4.90 -23.15 -46.14
C PHE A 416 -5.82 -22.07 -45.56
N THR A 417 -6.50 -22.38 -44.46
CA THR A 417 -7.37 -21.46 -43.74
C THR A 417 -6.74 -21.17 -42.40
N GLY A 418 -6.56 -19.90 -42.08
CA GLY A 418 -5.99 -19.50 -40.79
C GLY A 418 -6.12 -18.01 -40.55
N THR A 419 -5.79 -17.61 -39.33
CA THR A 419 -5.77 -16.22 -38.90
C THR A 419 -4.45 -15.57 -39.29
N VAL A 420 -4.50 -14.35 -39.81
CA VAL A 420 -3.31 -13.57 -40.16
C VAL A 420 -2.57 -13.17 -38.88
N VAL A 421 -1.45 -13.83 -38.58
CA VAL A 421 -0.57 -13.53 -37.43
C VAL A 421 0.62 -12.64 -37.81
N GLN A 422 0.84 -12.41 -39.10
CA GLN A 422 1.79 -11.42 -39.60
C GLN A 422 1.28 -10.85 -40.94
N ALA A 423 0.98 -9.55 -40.97
CA ALA A 423 0.70 -8.82 -42.21
C ALA A 423 2.01 -8.32 -42.84
N GLY A 424 2.22 -8.56 -44.14
CA GLY A 424 3.45 -8.18 -44.85
C GLY A 424 3.79 -9.11 -46.00
N ASP A 425 5.04 -9.05 -46.49
CA ASP A 425 5.54 -9.91 -47.57
C ASP A 425 6.70 -10.78 -47.08
N PRO A 426 6.49 -12.08 -46.75
CA PRO A 426 5.24 -12.84 -46.86
C PRO A 426 4.28 -12.63 -45.67
N VAL A 427 2.99 -12.85 -45.92
CA VAL A 427 1.93 -12.98 -44.91
C VAL A 427 2.12 -14.32 -44.18
N VAL A 428 1.82 -14.38 -42.89
CA VAL A 428 1.79 -15.64 -42.13
C VAL A 428 0.38 -15.90 -41.60
N LEU A 429 -0.15 -17.08 -41.91
CA LEU A 429 -1.42 -17.58 -41.41
C LEU A 429 -1.18 -18.69 -40.39
N ASP A 430 -2.03 -18.76 -39.37
CA ASP A 430 -2.01 -19.81 -38.34
C ASP A 430 -3.41 -20.43 -38.19
N ASP A 431 -3.51 -21.76 -38.24
CA ASP A 431 -4.77 -22.50 -38.02
C ASP A 431 -4.92 -23.01 -36.58
N GLY A 432 -3.99 -22.66 -35.69
CA GLY A 432 -3.89 -23.13 -34.31
C GLY A 432 -3.09 -24.41 -34.14
N THR A 433 -2.64 -25.03 -35.24
CA THR A 433 -1.79 -26.24 -35.23
C THR A 433 -0.53 -26.12 -36.07
N GLU A 434 -0.57 -25.40 -37.19
CA GLU A 434 0.58 -25.10 -38.03
C GLU A 434 0.52 -23.68 -38.61
N THR A 435 1.69 -23.08 -38.84
CA THR A 435 1.80 -21.78 -39.50
C THR A 435 2.21 -21.94 -40.97
N ARG A 436 1.60 -21.13 -41.85
CA ARG A 436 1.91 -21.12 -43.29
C ARG A 436 2.29 -19.73 -43.77
N ARG A 437 3.35 -19.68 -44.56
CA ARG A 437 3.77 -18.46 -45.28
C ARG A 437 3.00 -18.36 -46.58
N VAL A 438 2.46 -17.17 -46.85
CA VAL A 438 1.63 -16.88 -48.01
C VAL A 438 2.14 -15.63 -48.70
N ARG A 439 2.24 -15.67 -50.02
CA ARG A 439 2.37 -14.46 -50.86
C ARG A 439 1.03 -14.21 -51.53
N THR A 440 0.51 -13.00 -51.38
CA THR A 440 -0.73 -12.55 -52.02
C THR A 440 -0.60 -11.06 -52.33
N ASP A 441 -1.24 -10.61 -53.42
CA ASP A 441 -1.35 -9.19 -53.75
C ASP A 441 -2.48 -8.49 -52.97
N GLU A 442 -3.28 -9.25 -52.19
CA GLU A 442 -4.35 -8.70 -51.34
C GLU A 442 -3.82 -8.18 -50.00
N GLN A 443 -4.40 -7.07 -49.55
CA GLN A 443 -4.05 -6.45 -48.26
C GLN A 443 -4.84 -7.12 -47.15
N LEU A 444 -4.18 -8.02 -46.43
CA LEU A 444 -4.75 -8.76 -45.29
C LEU A 444 -4.42 -8.06 -43.97
N ARG A 445 -5.37 -8.02 -43.03
CA ARG A 445 -5.21 -7.39 -41.71
C ARG A 445 -4.80 -8.41 -40.67
N LEU A 446 -3.99 -7.99 -39.69
CA LEU A 446 -3.67 -8.81 -38.53
C LEU A 446 -4.96 -9.22 -37.81
N GLY A 447 -5.10 -10.50 -37.47
CA GLY A 447 -6.30 -11.06 -36.82
C GLY A 447 -7.44 -11.43 -37.78
N GLU A 448 -7.30 -11.22 -39.10
CA GLU A 448 -8.30 -11.63 -40.09
C GLU A 448 -8.21 -13.13 -40.36
N GLU A 449 -9.32 -13.87 -40.26
CA GLU A 449 -9.38 -15.28 -40.67
C GLU A 449 -9.66 -15.34 -42.18
N VAL A 450 -8.74 -15.96 -42.93
CA VAL A 450 -8.81 -16.03 -44.39
C VAL A 450 -8.50 -17.42 -44.89
N THR A 451 -9.09 -17.79 -46.03
CA THR A 451 -8.72 -19.01 -46.76
C THR A 451 -7.94 -18.64 -48.01
N VAL A 452 -6.70 -19.10 -48.12
CA VAL A 452 -5.85 -18.85 -49.29
C VAL A 452 -5.68 -20.11 -50.11
N ARG A 453 -5.61 -19.95 -51.43
CA ARG A 453 -5.40 -21.07 -52.34
C ARG A 453 -4.44 -20.72 -53.46
N GLY A 454 -3.46 -21.59 -53.69
CA GLY A 454 -2.48 -21.40 -54.77
C GLY A 454 -1.35 -22.42 -54.77
N PRO A 455 -0.46 -22.43 -55.77
CA PRO A 455 0.68 -23.34 -55.80
C PRO A 455 1.62 -23.14 -54.59
N GLU A 456 2.04 -24.25 -53.98
CA GLU A 456 3.04 -24.24 -52.92
C GLU A 456 4.45 -24.48 -53.48
N THR A 457 5.38 -23.58 -53.19
CA THR A 457 6.81 -23.70 -53.53
C THR A 457 7.66 -23.43 -52.30
N ASP A 458 8.58 -24.35 -51.96
CA ASP A 458 9.51 -24.22 -50.82
C ASP A 458 8.82 -23.84 -49.49
N GLY A 459 7.62 -24.39 -49.21
CA GLY A 459 6.87 -24.15 -47.98
C GLY A 459 6.15 -22.80 -47.91
N THR A 460 6.04 -22.09 -49.04
CA THR A 460 5.26 -20.85 -49.19
C THR A 460 4.15 -21.06 -50.22
N ILE A 461 2.93 -20.65 -49.91
CA ILE A 461 1.79 -20.66 -50.83
C ILE A 461 1.78 -19.33 -51.60
N ASP A 462 1.94 -19.37 -52.91
CA ASP A 462 1.69 -18.19 -53.76
C ASP A 462 0.18 -18.18 -54.07
N ALA A 463 -0.62 -17.41 -53.33
CA ALA A 463 -2.08 -17.45 -53.40
C ALA A 463 -2.61 -16.75 -54.65
N ASP A 464 -3.38 -17.48 -55.47
CA ASP A 464 -4.13 -16.95 -56.62
C ASP A 464 -5.52 -16.45 -56.20
N ASP A 465 -6.08 -17.01 -55.12
CA ASP A 465 -7.39 -16.66 -54.56
C ASP A 465 -7.29 -16.51 -53.03
N VAL A 466 -7.91 -15.46 -52.47
CA VAL A 466 -8.16 -15.30 -51.03
C VAL A 466 -9.67 -15.15 -50.79
N PHE A 467 -10.20 -15.87 -49.80
CA PHE A 467 -11.63 -15.93 -49.45
C PHE A 467 -11.90 -15.54 -48.01
#